data_AF-A0A8J7PWY6-F1
#
_entry.id   AF-A0A8J7PWY6-F1
#
_cell.length_a   1.000
_cell.length_b   1.000
_cell.length_c   1.000
_cell.angle_alpha   90.00
_cell.angle_beta   90.00
_cell.angle_gamma   90.00
#
_symmetry.space_group_name_H-M   'P 1'
#
loop_
_entity.id
_entity.type
_entity.pdbx_description
1 polymer ?
#
loop_
_entity_poly.entity_id
_entity_poly.type
_entity_poly.pdbx_seq_one_letter_code
_entity_poly.pdbx_strand_id
1 'polypeptide(L)'
;MDEHLFGVMAESVIRYLNEVDRAPSIRETHKLVAAWRALLRQHTSTGRQCDGCRRRAGKACAVWQIAIRFFLRGNVFPIDDDSGDDVG
;
A
#
# COMPACT_ATOMS: atom_id res chain seq x y z
N MET A 1 -16.88 0.81 -0.48
CA MET A 1 -15.90 -0.11 0.12
C MET A 1 -16.34 -0.23 1.55
N ASP A 2 -16.65 -1.46 1.98
CA ASP A 2 -17.07 -1.73 3.36
C ASP A 2 -15.96 -1.32 4.35
N GLU A 3 -16.32 -0.95 5.59
CA GLU A 3 -15.38 -0.51 6.62
C GLU A 3 -14.39 -1.62 7.01
N HIS A 4 -14.86 -2.87 7.09
CA HIS A 4 -14.01 -4.02 7.33
C HIS A 4 -13.04 -4.25 6.17
N LEU A 5 -13.53 -4.17 4.92
CA LEU A 5 -12.68 -4.33 3.74
C LEU A 5 -11.61 -3.22 3.66
N PHE A 6 -11.97 -1.99 4.03
CA PHE A 6 -11.01 -0.90 4.13
C PHE A 6 -9.95 -1.18 5.18
N GLY A 7 -10.32 -1.68 6.37
CA GLY A 7 -9.37 -2.05 7.42
C GLY A 7 -8.34 -3.09 6.96
N VAL A 8 -8.80 -4.15 6.29
CA VAL A 8 -7.91 -5.21 5.74
C VAL A 8 -6.95 -4.65 4.70
N MET A 9 -7.44 -3.82 3.79
CA MET A 9 -6.58 -3.20 2.77
C MET A 9 -5.61 -2.19 3.35
N ALA A 10 -6.04 -1.42 4.34
CA ALA A 10 -5.18 -0.48 5.05
C ALA A 10 -4.03 -1.20 5.76
N GLU A 11 -4.33 -2.28 6.48
CA GLU A 11 -3.32 -3.11 7.13
C GLU A 11 -2.34 -3.69 6.11
N SER A 12 -2.84 -4.20 4.99
CA SER A 12 -2.03 -4.78 3.92
C SER A 12 -1.06 -3.76 3.30
N VAL A 13 -1.52 -2.53 3.05
CA VAL A 13 -0.66 -1.44 2.57
C VAL A 13 0.42 -1.09 3.60
N ILE A 14 0.05 -1.00 4.88
CA ILE A 14 1.02 -0.69 5.95
C ILE A 14 2.06 -1.80 6.07
N ARG A 15 1.65 -3.07 5.96
CA ARG A 15 2.55 -4.22 5.97
C ARG A 15 3.55 -4.15 4.81
N TYR A 16 3.07 -3.93 3.58
CA TYR A 16 3.93 -3.76 2.41
C TYR A 16 4.97 -2.65 2.62
N LEU A 17 4.54 -1.48 3.11
CA LEU A 17 5.45 -0.36 3.40
C LEU A 17 6.49 -0.72 4.45
N ASN A 18 6.14 -1.53 5.46
CA ASN A 18 7.09 -2.02 6.46
C ASN A 18 8.10 -3.01 5.91
N GLU A 19 7.69 -3.86 4.96
CA GLU A 19 8.58 -4.80 4.27
C GLU A 19 9.59 -4.05 3.38
N VAL A 20 9.11 -3.09 2.58
CA VAL A 20 9.97 -2.23 1.74
C VAL A 20 10.97 -1.43 2.59
N ASP A 21 10.55 -0.93 3.74
CA ASP A 21 11.43 -0.15 4.63
C ASP A 21 12.50 -0.99 5.34
N ARG A 22 12.28 -2.30 5.48
CA ARG A 22 13.24 -3.24 6.07
C ARG A 22 14.19 -3.84 5.04
N ALA A 23 13.79 -3.89 3.77
CA ALA A 23 14.61 -4.40 2.69
C ALA A 23 15.79 -3.47 2.39
N PRO A 24 16.95 -4.01 1.97
CA PRO A 24 18.04 -3.20 1.44
C PRO A 24 17.54 -2.38 0.24
N SER A 25 17.57 -1.05 0.35
CA SER A 25 17.09 -0.16 -0.71
C SER A 25 17.87 1.15 -0.71
N ILE A 26 17.76 1.92 -1.79
CA ILE A 26 18.37 3.25 -1.86
C ILE A 26 17.66 4.23 -0.93
N ARG A 27 18.38 5.27 -0.49
CA ARG A 27 17.86 6.30 0.42
C ARG A 27 16.54 6.93 -0.05
N GLU A 28 16.37 7.07 -1.35
CA GLU A 28 15.18 7.63 -2.00
C GLU A 28 13.94 6.77 -1.74
N THR A 29 14.09 5.44 -1.71
CA THR A 29 13.01 4.50 -1.39
C THR A 29 12.53 4.70 0.04
N HIS A 30 13.43 4.79 1.02
CA HIS A 30 13.06 5.06 2.41
C HIS A 30 12.36 6.41 2.58
N LYS A 31 12.80 7.46 1.87
CA LYS A 31 12.11 8.76 1.86
C LYS A 31 10.68 8.64 1.32
N LEU A 32 10.50 7.90 0.23
CA LEU A 32 9.17 7.68 -0.37
C LEU A 32 8.26 6.90 0.57
N VAL A 33 8.77 5.85 1.23
CA VAL A 33 8.00 5.11 2.25
C VAL A 33 7.60 6.03 3.40
N ALA A 34 8.52 6.84 3.93
CA ALA A 34 8.22 7.80 4.98
C ALA A 34 7.16 8.83 4.55
N ALA A 35 7.25 9.34 3.32
CA ALA A 35 6.28 10.27 2.75
C ALA A 35 4.88 9.63 2.62
N TRP A 36 4.80 8.39 2.12
CA TRP A 36 3.54 7.65 2.03
C TRP A 36 2.92 7.41 3.41
N ARG A 37 3.71 6.98 4.39
CA ARG A 37 3.22 6.80 5.77
C ARG A 37 2.70 8.11 6.37
N ALA A 38 3.40 9.22 6.14
CA ALA A 38 2.96 10.54 6.60
C ALA A 38 1.62 10.94 5.95
N LEU A 39 1.50 10.76 4.64
CA LEU A 39 0.29 11.07 3.89
C LEU A 39 -0.89 10.19 4.34
N LEU A 40 -0.69 8.87 4.47
CA LEU A 40 -1.76 7.95 4.89
C LEU A 40 -2.28 8.25 6.30
N ARG A 41 -1.40 8.65 7.23
CA ARG A 41 -1.80 9.08 8.59
C ARG A 41 -2.64 10.36 8.58
N GLN A 42 -2.39 11.29 7.67
CA GLN A 42 -3.23 12.48 7.52
C GLN A 42 -4.61 12.16 6.95
N HIS A 43 -4.73 11.02 6.25
CA HIS A 43 -5.96 10.57 5.62
C HIS A 43 -6.64 9.42 6.36
N THR A 44 -6.41 9.27 7.67
CA THR A 44 -7.09 8.27 8.50
C THR A 44 -8.60 8.45 8.41
N SER A 45 -9.34 7.33 8.34
CA SER A 45 -10.80 7.34 8.34
C SER A 45 -11.28 7.17 9.78
N THR A 46 -11.93 8.19 10.34
CA THR A 46 -12.68 8.06 11.58
C THR A 46 -14.14 7.77 11.22
N GLY A 47 -14.47 6.50 11.01
CA GLY A 47 -15.78 6.08 10.53
C GLY A 47 -16.05 6.54 9.08
N ARG A 48 -17.06 7.40 8.87
CA ARG A 48 -17.55 7.81 7.54
C ARG A 48 -16.84 9.03 6.92
N GLN A 49 -15.81 9.54 7.56
CA GLN A 49 -15.11 10.76 7.15
C GLN A 49 -13.61 10.56 7.15
N CYS A 50 -12.97 11.10 6.10
CA CYS A 50 -11.52 11.22 6.03
C CYS A 50 -11.09 12.56 6.61
N ASP A 51 -10.19 12.54 7.60
CA ASP A 51 -9.76 13.74 8.33
C ASP A 51 -9.02 14.73 7.42
N GLY A 52 -8.12 14.24 6.55
CA GLY A 52 -7.37 15.07 5.62
C GLY A 52 -8.23 15.67 4.49
N CYS A 53 -9.24 14.95 4.00
CA CYS A 53 -10.12 15.46 2.94
C CYS A 53 -11.26 16.33 3.47
N ARG A 54 -11.58 16.26 4.78
CA ARG A 54 -12.76 16.88 5.41
C ARG A 54 -14.08 16.60 4.68
N ARG A 55 -14.19 15.45 4.02
CA ARG A 55 -15.39 15.03 3.28
C ARG A 55 -15.93 13.73 3.84
N ARG A 56 -17.25 13.69 4.07
CA ARG A 56 -17.99 12.44 4.33
C ARG A 56 -18.06 11.66 3.03
N ALA A 57 -17.53 10.46 3.03
CA ALA A 57 -17.62 9.56 1.89
C ALA A 57 -17.93 8.15 2.39
N GLY A 58 -18.92 7.49 1.78
CA GLY A 58 -19.17 6.06 1.98
C GLY A 58 -18.11 5.15 1.30
N LYS A 59 -16.94 5.71 0.97
CA LYS A 59 -15.84 5.07 0.25
C LYS A 59 -14.52 5.67 0.74
N ALA A 60 -13.43 4.90 0.66
CA ALA A 60 -12.07 5.39 0.91
C ALA A 60 -11.76 6.62 0.03
N CYS A 61 -11.02 7.58 0.58
CA CYS A 61 -10.61 8.78 -0.16
C CYS A 61 -9.62 8.44 -1.29
N ALA A 62 -9.40 9.38 -2.22
CA ALA A 62 -8.54 9.16 -3.38
C ALA A 62 -7.11 8.72 -3.00
N VAL A 63 -6.54 9.27 -1.92
CA VAL A 63 -5.21 8.89 -1.41
C VAL A 63 -5.15 7.40 -1.08
N TRP A 64 -6.13 6.90 -0.31
CA TRP A 64 -6.20 5.48 0.01
C TRP A 64 -6.49 4.62 -1.21
N GLN A 65 -7.34 5.07 -2.13
CA GLN A 65 -7.58 4.35 -3.38
C GLN A 65 -6.30 4.20 -4.22
N ILE A 66 -5.48 5.26 -4.29
CA ILE A 66 -4.19 5.24 -4.98
C ILE A 66 -3.22 4.30 -4.28
N ALA A 67 -3.09 4.38 -2.96
CA ALA A 67 -2.18 3.52 -2.19
C ALA A 67 -2.55 2.04 -2.36
N ILE A 68 -3.83 1.69 -2.19
CA ILE A 68 -4.34 0.34 -2.41
C ILE A 68 -4.01 -0.13 -3.83
N ARG A 69 -4.31 0.70 -4.84
CA ARG A 69 -4.06 0.34 -6.23
C ARG A 69 -2.57 0.16 -6.52
N PHE A 70 -1.72 1.02 -5.98
CA PHE A 70 -0.30 1.02 -6.28
C PHE A 70 0.45 -0.12 -5.57
N PHE A 71 0.20 -0.30 -4.27
CA PHE A 71 0.92 -1.28 -3.45
C PHE A 71 0.31 -2.69 -3.54
N LEU A 72 -0.98 -2.83 -3.85
CA LEU A 72 -1.65 -4.13 -3.85
C LEU A 72 -2.01 -4.67 -5.24
N ARG A 73 -1.95 -3.88 -6.33
CA ARG A 73 -2.09 -4.43 -7.71
C ARG A 73 -0.84 -5.16 -8.23
N GLY A 74 0.12 -5.49 -7.37
CA GLY A 74 1.40 -6.09 -7.76
C GLY A 74 1.73 -7.44 -7.12
N ASN A 75 0.90 -7.98 -6.21
CA ASN A 75 1.20 -9.27 -5.53
C ASN A 75 1.01 -10.52 -6.43
N VAL A 76 1.00 -10.33 -7.75
CA VAL A 76 1.25 -11.40 -8.73
C VAL A 76 2.60 -11.10 -9.38
N PHE A 77 3.67 -11.32 -8.62
CA PHE A 77 4.99 -11.61 -9.19
C PHE A 77 5.28 -13.08 -8.90
N PRO A 78 4.92 -14.02 -9.78
CA PRO A 78 5.59 -15.30 -9.80
C PRO A 78 7.00 -15.03 -10.34
N ILE A 79 8.01 -15.09 -9.48
CA ILE A 79 9.37 -15.41 -9.93
C ILE A 79 9.53 -16.90 -9.66
N ASP A 80 8.88 -17.69 -10.49
CA ASP A 80 9.30 -19.06 -10.76
C ASP A 80 9.54 -19.08 -12.28
N ASP A 81 10.78 -18.78 -12.66
CA ASP A 81 11.34 -19.25 -13.93
C ASP A 81 12.54 -20.12 -13.55
N ASP A 82 12.21 -21.28 -12.97
CA ASP A 82 13.03 -22.48 -13.11
C ASP A 82 12.69 -23.09 -14.47
N SER A 83 13.43 -22.68 -15.48
CA SER A 83 13.57 -23.41 -16.73
C SER A 83 15.06 -23.70 -16.90
N GLY A 84 15.54 -24.65 -16.11
CA GLY A 84 16.71 -25.43 -16.51
C GLY A 84 16.39 -26.18 -17.79
N ASP A 85 17.17 -25.90 -18.83
CA ASP A 85 17.51 -26.81 -19.91
C ASP A 85 18.70 -26.17 -20.63
N ASP A 86 19.92 -26.44 -20.14
CA ASP A 86 21.09 -26.37 -20.98
C ASP A 86 21.80 -27.73 -20.98
N VAL A 87 22.13 -28.11 -22.19
CA VAL A 87 22.42 -29.46 -22.67
C VAL A 87 23.89 -29.77 -22.43
N GLY A 88 24.15 -30.96 -21.88
CA GLY A 88 25.49 -31.58 -21.84
C GLY A 88 25.38 -33.08 -21.92
#